data_AF-A0A9E4K782-F1
#
_entry.id   AF-A0A9E4K782-F1
#
_cell.length_a   1.000
_cell.length_b   1.000
_cell.length_c   1.000
_cell.angle_alpha   90.00
_cell.angle_beta   90.00
_cell.angle_gamma   90.00
#
_symmetry.space_group_name_H-M   'P 1'
#
loop_
_entity.id
_entity.type
_entity.pdbx_description
1 polymer ?
#
loop_
_entity_poly.entity_id
_entity_poly.type
_entity_poly.pdbx_seq_one_letter_code
_entity_poly.pdbx_strand_id
1 'polypeptide(L)'
;MSEIPDITDSELWIIETTLTERYGCKVETQIADAEIRLMPSDRELSSCPATYWNQEGCNFIIFKTGSRKYRCQFFYRGYQQYGTGVREYDDLTECVVSLLQAQADHSAREKGDI
;
A
#
# COMPACT_ATOMS: atom_id res chain seq x y z
N MET A 1 -8.64 2.47 -22.89
CA MET A 1 -8.08 3.16 -21.72
C MET A 1 -8.91 2.69 -20.55
N SER A 2 -8.39 1.76 -19.76
CA SER A 2 -9.09 1.29 -18.57
C SER A 2 -8.94 2.39 -17.52
N GLU A 3 -9.93 3.27 -17.41
CA GLU A 3 -9.99 4.25 -16.32
C GLU A 3 -10.09 3.46 -15.02
N ILE A 4 -8.99 3.46 -14.26
CA ILE A 4 -8.97 2.87 -12.94
C ILE A 4 -9.79 3.80 -12.04
N PRO A 5 -10.82 3.32 -11.35
CA PRO A 5 -11.64 4.19 -10.53
C PRO A 5 -10.82 4.73 -9.35
N ASP A 6 -11.05 5.99 -9.02
CA ASP A 6 -10.53 6.64 -7.82
C ASP A 6 -10.79 5.83 -6.53
N ILE A 7 -9.95 6.05 -5.52
CA ILE A 7 -10.17 5.49 -4.18
C ILE A 7 -11.44 6.13 -3.61
N THR A 8 -12.42 5.30 -3.28
CA THR A 8 -13.68 5.76 -2.68
C THR A 8 -13.48 6.11 -1.21
N ASP A 9 -14.36 6.95 -0.68
CA ASP A 9 -14.38 7.30 0.74
C ASP A 9 -14.49 6.06 1.65
N SER A 10 -15.23 5.04 1.23
CA SER A 10 -15.32 3.77 1.95
C SER A 10 -14.00 3.00 2.00
N GLU A 11 -13.24 2.99 0.89
CA GLU A 11 -11.91 2.38 0.85
C GLU A 11 -10.93 3.13 1.76
N LEU A 12 -10.94 4.47 1.70
CA LEU A 12 -10.11 5.30 2.57
C LEU A 12 -10.44 5.06 4.04
N TRP A 13 -11.73 5.02 4.38
CA TRP A 13 -12.21 4.76 5.73
C TRP A 13 -11.77 3.39 6.26
N ILE A 14 -11.77 2.35 5.42
CA ILE A 14 -11.26 1.02 5.79
C ILE A 14 -9.76 1.10 6.13
N ILE A 15 -8.97 1.80 5.31
CA ILE A 15 -7.53 1.97 5.55
C ILE A 15 -7.30 2.71 6.86
N GLU A 16 -7.93 3.87 7.06
CA GLU A 16 -7.79 4.69 8.27
C GLU A 16 -8.24 3.92 9.53
N THR A 17 -9.34 3.20 9.45
CA THR A 17 -9.86 2.39 10.56
C THR A 17 -8.89 1.27 10.91
N THR A 18 -8.43 0.50 9.92
CA THR A 18 -7.45 -0.59 10.12
C THR A 18 -6.15 -0.06 10.73
N LEU A 19 -5.66 1.09 10.25
CA LEU A 19 -4.47 1.74 10.80
C LEU A 19 -4.69 2.20 12.24
N THR A 20 -5.85 2.80 12.52
CA THR A 20 -6.20 3.27 13.87
C THR A 20 -6.32 2.09 14.85
N GLU A 21 -6.92 0.98 14.44
CA GLU A 21 -6.98 -0.25 15.25
C GLU A 21 -5.60 -0.84 15.51
N ARG A 22 -4.69 -0.77 14.52
CA ARG A 22 -3.32 -1.28 14.66
C ARG A 22 -2.45 -0.42 15.56
N TYR A 23 -2.44 0.90 15.35
CA TYR A 23 -1.53 1.83 16.00
C TYR A 23 -2.12 2.49 17.26
N GLY A 24 -3.43 2.39 17.46
CA GLY A 24 -4.14 3.04 18.56
C GLY A 24 -4.24 4.56 18.43
N CYS A 25 -3.85 5.12 17.27
CA CYS A 25 -3.89 6.55 16.99
C CYS A 25 -4.37 6.80 15.55
N LYS A 26 -4.90 8.01 15.31
CA LYS A 26 -5.32 8.41 13.97
C LYS A 26 -4.07 8.59 13.09
N VAL A 27 -3.96 7.81 12.03
CA VAL A 27 -2.88 7.91 11.04
C VAL A 27 -3.32 8.82 9.91
N GLU A 28 -2.51 9.84 9.60
CA GLU A 28 -2.78 10.75 8.49
C GLU A 28 -2.44 10.08 7.16
N THR A 29 -3.48 9.68 6.42
CA THR A 29 -3.36 9.14 5.08
C THR A 29 -3.51 10.25 4.04
N GLN A 30 -2.74 10.15 2.96
CA GLN A 30 -2.74 11.08 1.84
C GLN A 30 -3.09 10.33 0.57
N ILE A 31 -3.98 10.89 -0.24
CA ILE A 31 -4.29 10.37 -1.56
C ILE A 31 -3.33 11.03 -2.55
N ALA A 32 -2.67 10.22 -3.37
CA ALA A 32 -1.79 10.63 -4.44
C ALA A 32 -2.19 9.92 -5.74
N ASP A 33 -1.79 10.46 -6.88
CA ASP A 33 -1.87 9.74 -8.16
C ASP A 33 -0.49 9.14 -8.47
N ALA A 34 -0.49 7.89 -8.92
CA ALA A 34 0.73 7.16 -9.21
C ALA A 34 0.67 6.54 -10.61
N GLU A 35 1.73 6.80 -11.38
CA GLU A 35 1.91 6.21 -12.70
C GLU A 35 2.74 4.93 -12.57
N ILE A 36 2.09 3.78 -12.61
CA ILE A 36 2.77 2.49 -12.48
C ILE A 36 2.55 1.60 -13.71
N ARG A 37 3.53 0.73 -13.95
CA ARG A 37 3.41 -0.31 -14.96
C ARG A 37 2.65 -1.51 -14.37
N LEU A 38 1.41 -1.72 -14.82
CA LEU A 38 0.55 -2.81 -14.33
C LEU A 38 1.08 -4.19 -14.72
N MET A 39 1.52 -4.34 -15.98
CA MET A 39 2.06 -5.58 -16.53
C MET A 39 3.47 -5.34 -17.08
N PRO A 40 4.43 -6.26 -16.90
CA PRO A 40 5.80 -6.08 -17.41
C PRO A 40 5.85 -5.93 -18.94
N SER A 41 4.86 -6.50 -19.65
CA SER A 41 4.70 -6.38 -21.11
C SER A 41 4.04 -5.08 -21.55
N ASP A 42 3.53 -4.27 -20.61
CA ASP A 42 2.85 -3.03 -20.93
C ASP A 42 3.87 -1.95 -21.32
N ARG A 43 3.59 -1.25 -22.43
CA ARG A 43 4.41 -0.14 -22.89
C ARG A 43 4.03 1.17 -22.22
N GLU A 44 2.81 1.26 -21.70
CA GLU A 44 2.27 2.50 -21.15
C GLU A 44 2.16 2.40 -19.63
N LEU A 45 2.39 3.53 -18.95
CA LEU A 45 2.13 3.64 -17.52
C LEU A 45 0.63 3.88 -17.35
N SER A 46 0.02 3.21 -16.38
CA SER A 46 -1.36 3.50 -16.00
C SER A 46 -1.34 4.48 -14.82
N SER A 47 -1.97 5.64 -14.99
CA SER A 47 -2.32 6.51 -13.86
C SER A 47 -3.33 5.79 -13.00
N CYS A 48 -3.03 5.71 -11.71
CA CYS A 48 -3.88 5.06 -10.76
C CYS A 48 -3.79 5.71 -9.39
N PRO A 49 -4.91 5.79 -8.66
CA PRO A 49 -4.93 6.44 -7.38
C PRO A 49 -4.19 5.56 -6.35
N ALA A 50 -3.47 6.21 -5.47
CA ALA A 50 -2.68 5.58 -4.43
C ALA A 50 -2.91 6.26 -3.08
N THR A 51 -2.98 5.46 -2.02
CA THR A 51 -3.00 5.97 -0.65
C THR A 51 -1.61 5.83 -0.06
N TYR A 52 -1.06 6.93 0.42
CA TYR A 52 0.25 7.02 1.04
C TYR A 52 0.12 7.45 2.51
N TRP A 53 0.92 6.86 3.39
CA TRP A 53 1.08 7.36 4.75
C TRP A 53 2.47 7.03 5.28
N ASN A 54 2.91 7.78 6.29
CA ASN A 54 4.16 7.51 6.98
C ASN A 54 3.87 7.17 8.44
N GLN A 55 4.49 6.09 8.94
CA GLN A 55 4.36 5.68 10.32
C GLN A 55 5.70 5.13 10.83
N GLU A 56 6.17 5.66 11.97
CA GLU A 56 7.43 5.24 12.63
C GLU A 56 8.67 5.25 11.71
N GLY A 57 8.74 6.16 10.74
CA GLY A 57 9.84 6.24 9.77
C GLY A 57 9.75 5.26 8.61
N CYS A 58 8.68 4.48 8.53
CA CYS A 58 8.33 3.65 7.38
C CYS A 58 7.25 4.34 6.53
N ASN A 59 7.50 4.44 5.24
CA ASN A 59 6.53 4.96 4.28
C ASN A 59 5.76 3.79 3.69
N PHE A 60 4.45 3.92 3.64
CA PHE A 60 3.54 2.92 3.10
C PHE A 60 2.78 3.52 1.94
N ILE A 61 2.55 2.70 0.92
CA ILE A 61 1.79 3.09 -0.25
C ILE A 61 0.94 1.92 -0.75
N ILE A 62 -0.33 2.19 -1.01
CA ILE A 62 -1.29 1.26 -1.62
C ILE A 62 -1.73 1.85 -2.95
N PHE A 63 -1.49 1.12 -4.03
CA PHE A 63 -1.93 1.46 -5.38
C PHE A 63 -3.21 0.69 -5.70
N LYS A 64 -4.24 1.39 -6.16
CA LYS A 64 -5.42 0.74 -6.71
C LYS A 64 -5.17 0.52 -8.19
N THR A 65 -5.09 -0.73 -8.63
CA THR A 65 -4.77 -1.10 -10.02
C THR A 65 -5.99 -1.48 -10.85
N GLY A 66 -7.16 -1.50 -10.21
CA GLY A 66 -8.46 -1.79 -10.84
C GLY A 66 -9.58 -1.68 -9.82
N SER A 67 -10.81 -2.02 -10.21
CA SER A 67 -12.01 -1.83 -9.37
C SER A 67 -11.99 -2.58 -8.03
N ARG A 68 -11.29 -3.71 -7.97
CA ARG A 68 -11.06 -4.53 -6.76
C ARG A 68 -9.69 -5.18 -6.85
N LYS A 69 -8.67 -4.36 -7.13
CA LYS A 69 -7.29 -4.84 -7.27
C LYS A 69 -6.36 -3.83 -6.65
N TYR A 70 -5.62 -4.25 -5.64
CA TYR A 70 -4.76 -3.40 -4.84
C TYR A 70 -3.35 -3.97 -4.83
N ARG A 71 -2.35 -3.09 -4.92
CA ARG A 71 -0.95 -3.43 -4.70
C ARG A 71 -0.46 -2.62 -3.52
N CYS A 72 0.29 -3.23 -2.62
CA CYS A 72 0.87 -2.52 -1.50
C CYS A 72 2.39 -2.66 -1.48
N GLN A 73 3.06 -1.59 -1.10
CA GLN A 73 4.51 -1.52 -0.94
C GLN A 73 4.84 -0.62 0.25
N PHE A 74 5.97 -0.88 0.88
CA PHE A 74 6.51 -0.04 1.93
C PHE A 74 8.00 0.21 1.70
N PHE A 75 8.48 1.35 2.19
CA PHE A 75 9.88 1.71 2.06
C PHE A 75 10.33 2.62 3.19
N TYR A 76 11.53 2.39 3.69
CA TYR A 76 12.15 3.26 4.70
C TYR A 76 12.90 4.43 4.04
N ARG A 77 13.54 4.15 2.90
CA ARG A 77 14.32 5.09 2.10
C ARG A 77 14.08 4.81 0.62
N GLY A 78 14.40 5.78 -0.26
CA GLY A 78 14.15 5.64 -1.71
C GLY A 78 14.79 4.40 -2.36
N TYR A 79 15.83 3.82 -1.76
CA TYR A 79 16.49 2.60 -2.26
C TYR A 79 16.02 1.31 -1.56
N GLN A 80 15.23 1.38 -0.49
CA GLN A 80 14.76 0.22 0.28
C GLN A 80 13.26 0.05 0.10
N GLN A 81 12.87 -0.40 -1.10
CA GLN A 81 11.48 -0.70 -1.42
C GLN A 81 11.20 -2.19 -1.18
N TYR A 82 10.16 -2.47 -0.40
CA TYR A 82 9.73 -3.79 -0.04
C TYR A 82 8.25 -3.96 -0.35
N GLY A 83 7.88 -5.14 -0.82
CA GLY A 83 6.48 -5.53 -1.02
C GLY A 83 6.11 -6.67 -0.10
N THR A 84 4.85 -7.06 -0.10
CA THR A 84 4.37 -8.24 0.62
C THR A 84 4.67 -9.56 -0.10
N GLY A 85 5.24 -9.50 -1.31
CA GLY A 85 5.41 -10.66 -2.20
C GLY A 85 4.14 -11.07 -2.95
N VAL A 86 2.99 -10.49 -2.60
CA VAL A 86 1.73 -10.67 -3.32
C VAL A 86 1.63 -9.65 -4.44
N ARG A 87 1.32 -10.13 -5.65
CA ARG A 87 1.31 -9.28 -6.83
C ARG A 87 0.15 -8.31 -6.84
N GLU A 88 -1.05 -8.76 -6.48
CA GLU A 88 -2.31 -8.01 -6.47
C GLU A 88 -3.24 -8.66 -5.44
N TYR A 89 -3.89 -7.86 -4.61
CA TYR A 89 -4.94 -8.27 -3.68
C TYR A 89 -6.29 -7.86 -4.23
N ASP A 90 -7.32 -8.69 -4.06
CA ASP A 90 -8.70 -8.32 -4.37
C ASP A 90 -9.46 -7.70 -3.20
N ASP A 91 -8.94 -7.87 -1.98
CA ASP A 91 -9.47 -7.28 -0.75
C ASP A 91 -8.53 -6.22 -0.16
N LEU A 92 -9.08 -5.06 0.19
CA LEU A 92 -8.31 -3.93 0.71
C LEU A 92 -7.84 -4.17 2.15
N THR A 93 -8.66 -4.82 2.97
CA THR A 93 -8.30 -5.12 4.36
C THR A 93 -7.14 -6.10 4.39
N GLU A 94 -7.22 -7.18 3.60
CA GLU A 94 -6.12 -8.15 3.48
C GLU A 94 -4.84 -7.50 2.96
N CYS A 95 -4.97 -6.60 1.98
CA CYS A 95 -3.86 -5.82 1.43
C CYS A 95 -3.16 -4.98 2.52
N VAL A 96 -3.92 -4.22 3.32
CA VAL A 96 -3.39 -3.38 4.41
C VAL A 96 -2.78 -4.24 5.52
N VAL A 97 -3.47 -5.30 5.95
CA VAL A 97 -2.98 -6.19 7.02
C VAL A 97 -1.70 -6.90 6.61
N SER A 98 -1.66 -7.45 5.39
CA SER A 98 -0.46 -8.10 4.86
C SER A 98 0.71 -7.14 4.76
N LEU A 99 0.46 -5.88 4.38
CA LEU A 99 1.49 -4.84 4.32
C LEU A 99 2.10 -4.56 5.68
N LEU A 100 1.25 -4.40 6.69
CA LEU A 100 1.67 -4.16 8.07
C LEU A 100 2.41 -5.37 8.66
N GLN A 101 1.96 -6.59 8.37
CA GLN A 101 2.65 -7.82 8.77
C GLN A 101 4.02 -7.95 8.12
N ALA A 102 4.12 -7.70 6.82
CA ALA A 102 5.39 -7.75 6.09
C ALA A 102 6.40 -6.72 6.61
N GLN A 103 5.94 -5.51 6.94
CA GLN A 103 6.80 -4.50 7.55
C GLN A 103 7.25 -4.89 8.96
N ALA A 104 6.36 -5.46 9.78
CA ALA A 104 6.71 -5.94 11.12
C ALA A 104 7.74 -7.09 11.06
N ASP A 105 7.56 -8.05 10.15
CA ASP A 105 8.49 -9.15 9.90
C ASP A 105 9.86 -8.62 9.43
N HIS A 106 9.87 -7.66 8.50
CA HIS A 106 11.11 -7.01 8.07
C HIS A 106 11.81 -6.26 9.21
N SER A 107 11.06 -5.52 10.02
CA SER A 107 11.59 -4.81 11.20
C SER A 107 12.19 -5.77 12.23
N ALA A 108 11.56 -6.91 12.46
CA ALA A 108 12.09 -7.96 13.35
C ALA A 108 13.39 -8.57 12.81
N ARG A 109 13.45 -8.87 11.50
CA ARG A 109 14.67 -9.36 10.82
C ARG A 109 15.81 -8.37 10.91
N GLU A 110 15.58 -7.09 10.62
CA GLU A 110 16.64 -6.07 10.66
C GLU A 110 17.15 -5.79 12.07
N LYS A 111 16.30 -5.93 13.09
CA LYS A 111 16.71 -5.81 14.50
C LYS A 111 17.49 -7.04 15.02
N GLY A 112 17.60 -8.11 14.22
CA GLY A 112 18.34 -9.32 14.59
C GLY A 112 17.64 -10.17 15.65
N ASP A 113 16.31 -10.09 15.75
CA ASP A 113 15.51 -10.80 16.75
C ASP A 113 15.11 -12.23 16.29
N ILE A 114 15.86 -12.83 15.35
CA ILE A 114 15.60 -14.18 14.80
C ILE A 114 16.89 -14.95 14.56
#